data_AF-A0A3M7P3B1-F1
#
_entry.id   AF-A0A3M7P3B1-F1
#
_cell.length_a   1.000
_cell.length_b   1.000
_cell.length_c   1.000
_cell.angle_alpha   90.00
_cell.angle_beta   90.00
_cell.angle_gamma   90.00
#
_symmetry.space_group_name_H-M   'P 1'
#
loop_
_entity.id
_entity.type
_entity.pdbx_description
1 polymer ?
#
loop_
_entity_poly.entity_id
_entity_poly.type
_entity_poly.pdbx_seq_one_letter_code
_entity_poly.pdbx_strand_id
1 'polypeptide(L)'
;MQTEMMSPVKNQAKNGLAFEVILDVPKGTTPAKLTPQNTPNRQLTQEDIIIKLQRAEERRQSLEMAKLSMISEKNQKIEEAAKIREEQNLNFSKQTEQKLISKLEASKENRNTLKMNLMEKLKKTDTKIAQIKEIASSTADVLEEKIINKLLAAEENRLANISALTERLKEHEKHVEEVRNATMGGKDEELEEKIILKLQNALDNREDHLDKIKEKMREHAKRIDEVREKARLQSPNSSSCFEQN
;
A
#
# COMPACT_ATOMS: atom_id res chain seq x y z
N MET A 1 9.71 -19.46 162.96
CA MET A 1 8.82 -18.32 162.72
C MET A 1 7.67 -18.81 161.87
N GLN A 2 6.44 -18.53 162.30
CA GLN A 2 5.20 -18.90 161.58
C GLN A 2 5.22 -18.35 160.15
N THR A 3 4.73 -19.12 159.20
CA THR A 3 4.23 -18.57 157.94
C THR A 3 2.89 -19.26 157.69
N GLU A 4 1.84 -18.44 157.74
CA GLU A 4 0.45 -18.84 157.62
C GLU A 4 0.17 -19.54 156.29
N MET A 5 -0.66 -20.59 156.35
CA MET A 5 -1.24 -21.26 155.19
C MET A 5 -2.35 -20.38 154.62
N MET A 6 -2.21 -19.90 153.37
CA MET A 6 -3.30 -19.23 152.66
C MET A 6 -4.10 -20.29 151.87
N SER A 7 -5.32 -20.57 152.30
CA SER A 7 -6.24 -21.54 151.67
C SER A 7 -6.66 -21.06 150.26
N PRO A 8 -6.62 -21.91 149.21
CA PRO A 8 -7.04 -21.52 147.86
C PRO A 8 -8.50 -21.07 147.79
N VAL A 9 -8.76 -19.96 147.11
CA VAL A 9 -10.12 -19.49 146.80
C VAL A 9 -10.79 -20.53 145.88
N LYS A 10 -11.84 -21.18 146.39
CA LYS A 10 -12.60 -22.21 145.67
C LYS A 10 -13.81 -21.57 145.00
N ASN A 11 -13.93 -21.71 143.68
CA ASN A 11 -15.16 -21.38 142.96
C ASN A 11 -15.86 -22.70 142.59
N GLN A 12 -17.00 -22.96 143.23
CA GLN A 12 -17.82 -24.15 142.98
C GLN A 12 -18.94 -23.82 142.00
N ALA A 13 -18.94 -24.48 140.85
CA ALA A 13 -20.11 -24.59 139.99
C ALA A 13 -20.78 -25.95 140.23
N LYS A 14 -22.06 -26.08 139.86
CA LYS A 14 -22.91 -27.26 140.13
C LYS A 14 -22.33 -28.61 139.63
N ASN A 15 -21.34 -28.57 138.76
CA ASN A 15 -20.81 -29.72 138.03
C ASN A 15 -19.27 -29.68 137.92
N GLY A 16 -18.59 -28.95 138.82
CA GLY A 16 -17.13 -28.96 138.87
C GLY A 16 -16.57 -28.01 139.92
N LEU A 17 -15.41 -28.41 140.45
CA LEU A 17 -14.63 -27.65 141.42
C LEU A 17 -13.40 -27.08 140.73
N ALA A 18 -13.31 -25.75 140.63
CA ALA A 18 -12.10 -25.06 140.21
C ALA A 18 -11.39 -24.47 141.43
N PHE A 19 -10.11 -24.74 141.55
CA PHE A 19 -9.24 -24.14 142.56
C PHE A 19 -7.95 -23.67 141.89
N GLU A 20 -7.48 -22.50 142.31
CA GLU A 20 -6.21 -21.95 141.88
C GLU A 20 -5.07 -22.58 142.71
N VAL A 21 -4.10 -23.20 142.05
CA VAL A 21 -2.93 -23.80 142.71
C VAL A 21 -1.74 -22.89 142.47
N ILE A 22 -1.32 -22.17 143.51
CA ILE A 22 -0.13 -21.32 143.49
C ILE A 22 1.00 -22.12 144.14
N LEU A 23 1.91 -22.66 143.33
CA LEU A 23 3.04 -23.48 143.81
C LEU A 23 4.19 -22.63 144.38
N ASP A 24 4.34 -21.40 143.90
CA ASP A 24 5.29 -20.40 144.39
C ASP A 24 4.71 -19.00 144.08
N VAL A 25 4.88 -18.03 144.97
CA VAL A 25 4.35 -16.66 144.73
C VAL A 25 5.14 -15.97 143.62
N PRO A 26 4.48 -15.27 142.68
CA PRO A 26 5.18 -14.59 141.59
C PRO A 26 6.21 -13.62 142.17
N LYS A 27 7.49 -13.83 141.83
CA LYS A 27 8.65 -13.11 142.40
C LYS A 27 8.76 -11.64 141.94
N GLY A 28 7.75 -11.12 141.25
CA GLY A 28 7.68 -9.75 140.74
C GLY A 28 6.33 -9.11 141.03
N THR A 29 6.35 -7.86 141.47
CA THR A 29 5.18 -7.10 141.97
C THR A 29 4.43 -6.30 140.90
N THR A 30 4.68 -6.54 139.60
CA THR A 30 4.08 -5.74 138.52
C THR A 30 3.19 -6.59 137.61
N PRO A 31 1.91 -6.24 137.40
CA PRO A 31 1.09 -6.90 136.39
C PRO A 31 1.76 -6.73 135.02
N ALA A 32 1.78 -7.81 134.23
CA ALA A 32 2.34 -7.79 132.88
C ALA A 32 1.70 -6.63 132.09
N LYS A 33 2.51 -5.67 131.66
CA LYS A 33 2.08 -4.60 130.77
C LYS A 33 1.78 -5.26 129.44
N LEU A 34 0.52 -5.69 129.25
CA LEU A 34 0.02 -6.07 127.93
C LEU A 34 0.39 -4.92 127.00
N THR A 35 1.25 -5.21 126.02
CA THR A 35 1.63 -4.26 124.97
C THR A 35 0.37 -3.56 124.48
N PRO A 36 0.33 -2.21 124.47
CA PRO A 36 -0.84 -1.51 123.97
C PRO A 36 -1.05 -2.00 122.54
N GLN A 37 -2.18 -2.66 122.33
CA GLN A 37 -2.59 -3.15 121.03
C GLN A 37 -2.59 -1.92 120.13
N ASN A 38 -1.70 -1.89 119.14
CA ASN A 38 -1.60 -0.82 118.14
C ASN A 38 -2.78 -0.94 117.15
N THR A 39 -3.99 -1.01 117.70
CA THR A 39 -5.24 -0.87 116.96
C THR A 39 -5.58 0.61 117.00
N PRO A 40 -5.61 1.31 115.86
CA PRO A 40 -6.07 2.69 115.84
C PRO A 40 -7.50 2.70 116.40
N ASN A 41 -7.70 3.33 117.56
CA ASN A 41 -9.01 3.59 118.17
C ASN A 41 -9.76 4.68 117.39
N ARG A 42 -9.79 4.60 116.06
CA ARG A 42 -10.61 5.45 115.20
C ARG A 42 -11.90 4.68 114.92
N GLN A 43 -13.02 5.22 115.41
CA GLN A 43 -14.35 4.70 115.08
C GLN A 43 -14.52 4.82 113.56
N LEU A 44 -14.52 3.68 112.86
CA LEU A 44 -14.69 3.64 111.41
C LEU A 44 -16.11 4.11 111.08
N THR A 45 -16.26 5.21 110.36
CA THR A 45 -17.56 5.68 109.90
C THR A 45 -18.07 4.80 108.74
N GLN A 46 -19.38 4.78 108.51
CA GLN A 46 -19.98 4.04 107.39
C GLN A 46 -19.38 4.48 106.03
N GLU A 47 -19.07 5.77 105.88
CA GLU A 47 -18.41 6.33 104.70
C GLU A 47 -16.97 5.81 104.55
N ASP A 48 -16.19 5.73 105.63
CA ASP A 48 -14.82 5.19 105.62
C ASP A 48 -14.81 3.70 105.19
N ILE A 49 -15.86 2.93 105.51
CA ILE A 49 -16.04 1.54 105.08
C ILE A 49 -16.35 1.46 103.58
N ILE A 50 -17.28 2.28 103.09
CA ILE A 50 -17.66 2.34 101.68
C ILE A 50 -16.45 2.71 100.81
N ILE A 51 -15.68 3.73 101.21
CA ILE A 51 -14.48 4.17 100.50
C ILE A 51 -13.43 3.05 100.42
N LYS A 52 -13.26 2.25 101.49
CA LYS A 52 -12.35 1.09 101.46
C LYS A 52 -12.82 0.01 100.49
N LEU A 53 -14.11 -0.26 100.42
CA LEU A 53 -14.70 -1.22 99.47
C LEU A 53 -14.57 -0.73 98.03
N GLN A 54 -14.87 0.55 97.77
CA GLN A 54 -14.70 1.18 96.47
C GLN A 54 -13.24 1.13 96.00
N ARG A 55 -12.27 1.46 96.86
CA ARG A 55 -10.85 1.38 96.52
C ARG A 55 -10.38 -0.06 96.26
N ALA A 56 -10.99 -1.06 96.91
CA ALA A 56 -10.72 -2.47 96.63
C ALA A 56 -11.31 -2.91 95.27
N GLU A 57 -12.52 -2.44 94.96
CA GLU A 57 -13.19 -2.64 93.68
C GLU A 57 -12.41 -2.01 92.52
N GLU A 58 -12.00 -0.74 92.64
CA GLU A 58 -11.17 -0.04 91.65
C GLU A 58 -9.83 -0.75 91.42
N ARG A 59 -9.20 -1.29 92.48
CA ARG A 59 -7.97 -2.08 92.34
C ARG A 59 -8.23 -3.37 91.57
N ARG A 60 -9.36 -4.06 91.84
CA ARG A 60 -9.75 -5.27 91.09
C ARG A 60 -9.97 -4.94 89.61
N GLN A 61 -10.76 -3.90 89.33
CA GLN A 61 -11.04 -3.45 87.97
C GLN A 61 -9.78 -3.00 87.23
N SER A 62 -8.86 -2.29 87.89
CA SER A 62 -7.58 -1.89 87.31
C SER A 62 -6.72 -3.11 86.91
N LEU A 63 -6.65 -4.13 87.77
CA LEU A 63 -5.93 -5.37 87.45
C LEU A 63 -6.60 -6.16 86.32
N GLU A 64 -7.93 -6.19 86.28
CA GLU A 64 -8.69 -6.82 85.19
C GLU A 64 -8.49 -6.07 83.87
N MET A 65 -8.56 -4.74 83.86
CA MET A 65 -8.27 -3.92 82.68
C MET A 65 -6.83 -4.11 82.18
N ALA A 66 -5.84 -4.17 83.08
CA ALA A 66 -4.45 -4.42 82.70
C ALA A 66 -4.28 -5.82 82.06
N LYS A 67 -4.97 -6.84 82.58
CA LYS A 67 -4.99 -8.18 81.97
C LYS A 67 -5.65 -8.17 80.60
N LEU A 68 -6.81 -7.53 80.46
CA LEU A 68 -7.50 -7.40 79.18
C LEU A 68 -6.67 -6.64 78.15
N SER A 69 -5.98 -5.57 78.56
CA SER A 69 -5.06 -4.80 77.71
C SER A 69 -3.91 -5.68 77.21
N MET A 70 -3.26 -6.45 78.09
CA MET A 70 -2.21 -7.40 77.68
C MET A 70 -2.71 -8.49 76.72
N ILE A 71 -3.94 -8.98 76.91
CA ILE A 71 -4.55 -9.96 76.00
C ILE A 71 -4.84 -9.31 74.64
N SER A 72 -5.40 -8.09 74.65
CA SER A 72 -5.68 -7.32 73.43
C SER A 72 -4.41 -7.04 72.63
N GLU A 73 -3.32 -6.64 73.28
CA GLU A 73 -2.02 -6.39 72.62
C GLU A 73 -1.46 -7.68 71.98
N LYS A 74 -1.57 -8.83 72.64
CA LYS A 74 -1.17 -10.12 72.07
C LYS A 74 -2.02 -10.50 70.85
N ASN A 75 -3.33 -10.29 70.92
CA ASN A 75 -4.23 -10.55 69.81
C ASN A 75 -3.93 -9.64 68.61
N GLN A 76 -3.64 -8.35 68.84
CA GLN A 76 -3.23 -7.42 67.79
C GLN A 76 -1.95 -7.88 67.09
N LYS A 77 -0.93 -8.33 67.83
CA LYS A 77 0.31 -8.86 67.23
C LYS A 77 0.07 -10.11 66.39
N ILE A 78 -0.86 -10.98 66.80
CA ILE A 78 -1.24 -12.18 66.03
C ILE A 78 -1.94 -11.78 64.73
N GLU A 79 -2.85 -10.81 64.80
CA GLU A 79 -3.58 -10.28 63.63
C GLU A 79 -2.63 -9.57 62.65
N GLU A 80 -1.71 -8.73 63.15
CA GLU A 80 -0.71 -8.07 62.34
C GLU A 80 0.23 -9.09 61.66
N ALA A 81 0.69 -10.10 62.38
CA ALA A 81 1.48 -11.18 61.80
C ALA A 81 0.70 -11.99 60.74
N ALA A 82 -0.61 -12.19 60.93
CA ALA A 82 -1.46 -12.83 59.92
C ALA A 82 -1.59 -11.96 58.66
N LYS A 83 -1.81 -10.65 58.82
CA LYS A 83 -1.87 -9.69 57.72
C LYS A 83 -0.57 -9.60 56.94
N ILE A 84 0.57 -9.57 57.62
CA ILE A 84 1.90 -9.56 56.96
C ILE A 84 2.10 -10.83 56.13
N ARG A 85 1.73 -12.00 56.66
CA ARG A 85 1.82 -13.26 55.90
C ARG A 85 0.94 -13.25 54.65
N GLU A 86 -0.29 -12.75 54.77
CA GLU A 86 -1.20 -12.63 53.64
C GLU A 86 -0.66 -11.66 52.58
N GLU A 87 -0.16 -10.49 53.00
CA GLU A 87 0.43 -9.50 52.11
C GLU A 87 1.66 -10.05 51.36
N GLN A 88 2.54 -10.78 52.05
CA GLN A 88 3.68 -11.44 51.42
C GLN A 88 3.25 -12.46 50.37
N ASN A 89 2.23 -13.26 50.68
CA ASN A 89 1.69 -14.25 49.74
C ASN A 89 1.05 -13.57 48.51
N LEU A 90 0.27 -12.51 48.73
CA LEU A 90 -0.36 -11.74 47.65
C LEU A 90 0.70 -11.08 46.75
N ASN A 91 1.73 -10.48 47.35
CA ASN A 91 2.82 -9.85 46.62
C ASN A 91 3.63 -10.87 45.83
N PHE A 92 3.90 -12.05 46.40
CA PHE A 92 4.56 -13.15 45.69
C PHE A 92 3.73 -13.61 44.48
N SER A 93 2.41 -13.80 44.67
CA SER A 93 1.51 -14.18 43.58
C SER A 93 1.52 -13.13 42.47
N LYS A 94 1.37 -11.85 42.82
CA LYS A 94 1.34 -10.72 41.87
C LYS A 94 2.66 -10.59 41.10
N GLN A 95 3.80 -10.68 41.78
CA GLN A 95 5.10 -10.61 41.12
C GLN A 95 5.33 -11.80 40.18
N THR A 96 4.89 -12.99 40.57
CA THR A 96 5.03 -14.20 39.75
C THR A 96 4.16 -14.10 38.50
N GLU A 97 2.92 -13.63 38.64
CA GLU A 97 2.02 -13.35 37.54
C GLU A 97 2.61 -12.30 36.58
N GLN A 98 3.09 -11.17 37.09
CA GLN A 98 3.69 -10.12 36.27
C GLN A 98 4.95 -10.60 35.53
N LYS A 99 5.79 -11.42 36.19
CA LYS A 99 6.96 -12.05 35.54
C LYS A 99 6.54 -13.02 34.43
N LEU A 100 5.47 -13.78 34.64
CA LEU A 100 4.94 -14.68 33.61
C LEU A 100 4.41 -13.90 32.41
N ILE A 101 3.60 -12.88 32.64
CA ILE A 101 3.06 -12.00 31.59
C ILE A 101 4.20 -11.38 30.78
N SER A 102 5.18 -10.77 31.45
CA SER A 102 6.33 -10.16 30.77
C SER A 102 7.11 -11.16 29.91
N LYS A 103 7.30 -12.40 30.37
CA LYS A 103 7.95 -13.46 29.57
C LYS A 103 7.11 -13.87 28.35
N LEU A 104 5.78 -13.98 28.51
CA LEU A 104 4.87 -14.31 27.43
C LEU A 104 4.83 -13.20 26.38
N GLU A 105 4.82 -11.93 26.81
CA GLU A 105 4.87 -10.76 25.93
C GLU A 105 6.20 -10.69 25.17
N ALA A 106 7.33 -10.84 25.85
CA ALA A 106 8.65 -10.88 25.20
C ALA A 106 8.75 -12.03 24.18
N SER A 107 8.22 -13.21 24.50
CA SER A 107 8.18 -14.34 23.57
C SER A 107 7.31 -14.05 22.35
N LYS A 108 6.13 -13.45 22.55
CA LYS A 108 5.22 -13.02 21.49
C LYS A 108 5.86 -11.96 20.59
N GLU A 109 6.54 -10.97 21.17
CA GLU A 109 7.24 -9.93 20.44
C GLU A 109 8.40 -10.51 19.62
N ASN A 110 9.24 -11.37 20.21
CA ASN A 110 10.31 -12.07 19.50
C ASN A 110 9.79 -12.87 18.30
N ARG A 111 8.69 -13.61 18.48
CA ARG A 111 8.03 -14.34 17.40
C ARG A 111 7.52 -13.40 16.29
N ASN A 112 6.91 -12.28 16.68
CA ASN A 112 6.40 -11.29 15.72
C ASN A 112 7.53 -10.62 14.95
N THR A 113 8.62 -10.24 15.61
CA THR A 113 9.82 -9.67 14.99
C THR A 113 10.45 -10.65 13.99
N LEU A 114 10.57 -11.92 14.34
CA LEU A 114 11.05 -12.94 13.41
C LEU A 114 10.14 -13.06 12.17
N LYS A 115 8.82 -13.11 12.39
CA LYS A 115 7.84 -13.17 11.29
C LYS A 115 7.92 -11.93 10.40
N MET A 116 8.02 -10.73 10.98
CA MET A 116 8.14 -9.47 10.26
C MET A 116 9.42 -9.43 9.42
N ASN A 117 10.56 -9.81 9.99
CA ASN A 117 11.84 -9.89 9.27
C ASN A 117 11.77 -10.87 8.09
N LEU A 118 11.09 -12.01 8.25
CA LEU A 118 10.88 -12.97 7.16
C LEU A 118 9.99 -12.36 6.06
N MET A 119 8.87 -11.73 6.43
CA MET A 119 7.98 -11.06 5.49
C MET A 119 8.69 -9.92 4.73
N GLU A 120 9.54 -9.15 5.40
CA GLU A 120 10.30 -8.09 4.75
C GLU A 120 11.31 -8.64 3.74
N LYS A 121 12.01 -9.73 4.07
CA LYS A 121 12.91 -10.41 3.14
C LYS A 121 12.17 -10.93 1.91
N LEU A 122 11.00 -11.55 2.11
CA LEU A 122 10.15 -12.02 1.00
C LEU A 122 9.67 -10.86 0.12
N LYS A 123 9.22 -9.76 0.72
CA LYS A 123 8.81 -8.57 -0.02
C LYS A 123 9.97 -8.01 -0.86
N LYS A 124 11.18 -7.94 -0.30
CA LYS A 124 12.39 -7.50 -1.03
C LYS A 124 12.73 -8.42 -2.20
N THR A 125 12.56 -9.74 -2.04
CA THR A 125 12.77 -10.67 -3.16
C THR A 125 11.73 -10.49 -4.25
N ASP A 126 10.45 -10.31 -3.88
CA ASP A 126 9.37 -10.10 -4.85
C ASP A 126 9.56 -8.79 -5.63
N THR A 127 9.93 -7.70 -4.96
CA THR A 127 10.25 -6.43 -5.64
C THR A 127 11.43 -6.57 -6.59
N LYS A 128 12.47 -7.33 -6.20
CA LYS A 128 13.62 -7.57 -7.07
C LYS A 128 13.24 -8.40 -8.29
N ILE A 129 12.40 -9.42 -8.12
CA ILE A 129 11.88 -10.23 -9.23
C ILE A 129 11.05 -9.35 -10.19
N ALA A 130 10.19 -8.48 -9.65
CA ALA A 130 9.40 -7.56 -10.46
C ALA A 130 10.28 -6.61 -11.28
N GLN A 131 11.30 -6.01 -10.65
CA GLN A 131 12.28 -5.16 -11.34
C GLN A 131 13.04 -5.91 -12.44
N ILE A 132 13.46 -7.16 -12.19
CA ILE A 132 14.14 -7.97 -13.21
C ILE A 132 13.22 -8.23 -14.41
N LYS A 133 11.93 -8.53 -14.16
CA LYS A 133 10.95 -8.73 -15.23
C LYS A 133 10.72 -7.46 -16.04
N GLU A 134 10.62 -6.31 -15.38
CA GLU A 134 10.44 -5.01 -16.04
C GLU A 134 11.65 -4.65 -16.90
N ILE A 135 12.87 -4.82 -16.38
CA ILE A 135 14.11 -4.61 -17.15
C ILE A 135 14.13 -5.56 -18.35
N ALA A 136 13.84 -6.86 -18.17
CA ALA A 136 13.83 -7.82 -19.25
C ALA A 136 12.82 -7.43 -20.36
N SER A 137 11.60 -7.03 -19.98
CA SER A 137 10.59 -6.55 -20.92
C SER A 137 11.06 -5.31 -21.67
N SER A 138 11.52 -4.28 -20.96
CA SER A 138 12.01 -3.05 -21.57
C SER A 138 13.20 -3.30 -22.51
N THR A 139 14.11 -4.21 -22.16
CA THR A 139 15.20 -4.59 -23.06
C THR A 139 14.71 -5.31 -24.31
N ALA A 140 13.66 -6.12 -24.21
CA ALA A 140 13.05 -6.79 -25.36
C ALA A 140 12.41 -5.77 -26.30
N ASP A 141 11.62 -4.82 -25.77
CA ASP A 141 10.96 -3.76 -26.55
C ASP A 141 12.00 -2.91 -27.30
N VAL A 142 13.08 -2.52 -26.63
CA VAL A 142 14.19 -1.74 -27.25
C VAL A 142 14.89 -2.54 -28.35
N LEU A 143 15.07 -3.85 -28.17
CA LEU A 143 15.67 -4.70 -29.21
C LEU A 143 14.74 -4.87 -30.41
N GLU A 144 13.45 -5.03 -30.17
CA GLU A 144 12.43 -5.10 -31.21
C GLU A 144 12.40 -3.81 -32.03
N GLU A 145 12.38 -2.64 -31.37
CA GLU A 145 12.43 -1.33 -32.04
C GLU A 145 13.70 -1.19 -32.90
N LYS A 146 14.86 -1.60 -32.37
CA LYS A 146 16.13 -1.58 -33.12
C LYS A 146 16.09 -2.47 -34.36
N ILE A 147 15.47 -3.64 -34.27
CA ILE A 147 15.31 -4.56 -35.41
C ILE A 147 14.40 -3.93 -36.45
N ILE A 148 13.24 -3.41 -36.03
CA ILE A 148 12.28 -2.74 -36.92
C ILE A 148 12.94 -1.57 -37.66
N ASN A 149 13.62 -0.68 -36.93
CA ASN A 149 14.30 0.48 -37.52
C ASN A 149 15.38 0.05 -38.53
N LYS A 150 16.13 -1.03 -38.25
CA LYS A 150 17.13 -1.55 -39.18
C LYS A 150 16.50 -2.15 -40.44
N LEU A 151 15.36 -2.83 -40.32
CA LEU A 151 14.62 -3.38 -41.46
C LEU A 151 14.01 -2.26 -42.32
N LEU A 152 13.43 -1.24 -41.69
CA LEU A 152 12.87 -0.08 -42.39
C LEU A 152 13.96 0.66 -43.18
N ALA A 153 15.10 0.96 -42.55
CA ALA A 153 16.21 1.61 -43.23
C ALA A 153 16.79 0.75 -44.37
N ALA A 154 16.85 -0.58 -44.21
CA ALA A 154 17.29 -1.47 -45.27
C ALA A 154 16.33 -1.45 -46.46
N GLU A 155 15.02 -1.45 -46.20
CA GLU A 155 13.99 -1.39 -47.24
C GLU A 155 13.98 -0.03 -47.95
N GLU A 156 14.11 1.09 -47.22
CA GLU A 156 14.23 2.42 -47.80
C GLU A 156 15.44 2.52 -48.75
N ASN A 157 16.60 2.02 -48.33
CA ASN A 157 17.79 1.97 -49.18
C ASN A 157 17.58 1.08 -50.42
N ARG A 158 16.93 -0.07 -50.26
CA ARG A 158 16.61 -0.98 -51.38
C ARG A 158 15.69 -0.30 -52.39
N LEU A 159 14.63 0.35 -51.92
CA LEU A 159 13.67 1.08 -52.75
C LEU A 159 14.33 2.27 -53.46
N ALA A 160 15.16 3.04 -52.76
CA ALA A 160 15.92 4.14 -53.36
C ALA A 160 16.84 3.65 -54.48
N ASN A 161 17.56 2.53 -54.26
CA ASN A 161 18.42 1.94 -55.28
C ASN A 161 17.65 1.45 -56.51
N ILE A 162 16.50 0.79 -56.31
CA ILE A 162 15.63 0.35 -57.40
C ILE A 162 15.08 1.56 -58.15
N SER A 163 14.59 2.57 -57.43
CA SER A 163 14.07 3.81 -58.02
C SER A 163 15.13 4.47 -58.91
N ALA A 164 16.34 4.69 -58.40
CA ALA A 164 17.44 5.29 -59.15
C ALA A 164 17.87 4.46 -60.37
N LEU A 165 17.73 3.13 -60.33
CA LEU A 165 17.96 2.28 -61.49
C LEU A 165 16.84 2.44 -62.54
N THR A 166 15.58 2.43 -62.09
CA THR A 166 14.43 2.60 -62.99
C THR A 166 14.40 3.97 -63.65
N GLU A 167 14.83 5.02 -62.95
CA GLU A 167 14.93 6.37 -63.49
C GLU A 167 15.99 6.45 -64.60
N ARG A 168 17.20 5.91 -64.37
CA ARG A 168 18.23 5.80 -65.42
C ARG A 168 17.78 5.01 -66.64
N LEU A 169 17.01 3.93 -66.44
CA LEU A 169 16.46 3.15 -67.55
C LEU A 169 15.43 3.96 -68.36
N LYS A 170 14.54 4.71 -67.68
CA LYS A 170 13.59 5.62 -68.34
C LYS A 170 14.30 6.75 -69.08
N GLU A 171 15.36 7.32 -68.52
CA GLU A 171 16.17 8.33 -69.20
C GLU A 171 16.82 7.77 -70.47
N HIS A 172 17.35 6.55 -70.40
CA HIS A 172 17.92 5.88 -71.57
C HIS A 172 16.84 5.59 -72.64
N GLU A 173 15.67 5.11 -72.24
CA GLU A 173 14.54 4.89 -73.14
C GLU A 173 14.13 6.19 -73.85
N LYS A 174 14.01 7.29 -73.10
CA LYS A 174 13.73 8.62 -73.65
C LYS A 174 14.81 9.06 -74.64
N HIS A 175 16.09 8.86 -74.31
CA HIS A 175 17.18 9.21 -75.23
C HIS A 175 17.14 8.39 -76.52
N VAL A 176 16.82 7.09 -76.43
CA VAL A 176 16.64 6.24 -77.62
C VAL A 176 15.48 6.75 -78.49
N GLU A 177 14.36 7.16 -77.89
CA GLU A 177 13.25 7.78 -78.61
C GLU A 177 13.66 9.11 -79.28
N GLU A 178 14.39 9.97 -78.57
CA GLU A 178 14.92 11.23 -79.11
C GLU A 178 15.83 10.98 -80.33
N VAL A 179 16.76 10.03 -80.24
CA VAL A 179 17.65 9.64 -81.36
C VAL A 179 16.85 9.03 -82.51
N ARG A 180 15.87 8.18 -82.23
CA ARG A 180 14.99 7.58 -83.26
C ARG A 180 14.20 8.66 -83.99
N ASN A 181 13.61 9.60 -83.26
CA ASN A 181 12.88 10.73 -83.83
C ASN A 181 13.80 11.67 -84.60
N ALA A 182 15.02 11.93 -84.13
CA ALA A 182 15.99 12.72 -84.89
C ALA A 182 16.46 12.01 -86.18
N THR A 183 16.53 10.68 -86.18
CA THR A 183 17.04 9.89 -87.32
C THR A 183 15.96 9.64 -88.38
N MET A 184 14.73 9.34 -87.96
CA MET A 184 13.62 8.91 -88.82
C MET A 184 12.45 9.89 -88.84
N GLY A 185 12.35 10.80 -87.88
CA GLY A 185 11.29 11.80 -87.83
C GLY A 185 11.35 12.72 -89.04
N GLY A 186 10.23 12.83 -89.75
CA GLY A 186 10.08 13.66 -90.94
C GLY A 186 10.63 13.06 -92.24
N LYS A 187 11.48 12.03 -92.22
CA LYS A 187 11.98 11.42 -93.47
C LYS A 187 10.89 10.68 -94.24
N ASP A 188 10.00 9.99 -93.52
CA ASP A 188 8.85 9.31 -94.13
C ASP A 188 7.85 10.34 -94.67
N GLU A 189 7.56 11.40 -93.91
CA GLU A 189 6.69 12.51 -94.33
C GLU A 189 7.26 13.24 -95.56
N GLU A 190 8.57 13.52 -95.59
CA GLU A 190 9.25 14.12 -96.75
C GLU A 190 9.19 13.21 -98.00
N LEU A 191 9.30 11.90 -97.82
CA LEU A 191 9.21 10.94 -98.93
C LEU A 191 7.77 10.87 -99.46
N GLU A 192 6.78 10.86 -98.57
CA GLU A 192 5.37 10.92 -98.93
C GLU A 192 5.06 12.22 -99.70
N GLU A 193 5.51 13.37 -99.22
CA GLU A 193 5.32 14.66 -99.89
C GLU A 193 5.99 14.67 -101.28
N LYS A 194 7.20 14.13 -101.42
CA LYS A 194 7.88 14.00 -102.73
C LYS A 194 7.12 13.09 -103.70
N ILE A 195 6.49 12.01 -103.21
CA ILE A 195 5.67 11.12 -104.05
C ILE A 195 4.41 11.85 -104.51
N ILE A 196 3.71 12.53 -103.60
CA ILE A 196 2.52 13.32 -103.91
C ILE A 196 2.84 14.39 -104.97
N LEU A 197 3.93 15.14 -104.78
CA LEU A 197 4.34 16.18 -105.72
C LEU A 197 4.66 15.61 -107.11
N LYS A 198 5.28 14.43 -107.19
CA LYS A 198 5.54 13.76 -108.47
C LYS A 198 4.25 13.32 -109.17
N LEU A 199 3.27 12.81 -108.41
CA LEU A 199 1.98 12.41 -108.96
C LEU A 199 1.19 13.63 -109.46
N GLN A 200 1.21 14.73 -108.70
CA GLN A 200 0.56 15.97 -109.09
C GLN A 200 1.18 16.56 -110.36
N ASN A 201 2.50 16.66 -110.43
CA ASN A 201 3.19 17.10 -111.65
C ASN A 201 2.87 16.19 -112.86
N ALA A 202 2.73 14.88 -112.67
CA ALA A 202 2.34 13.97 -113.74
C ALA A 202 0.89 14.20 -114.21
N LEU A 203 -0.02 14.52 -113.29
CA LEU A 203 -1.40 14.89 -113.59
C LEU A 203 -1.48 16.22 -114.35
N ASP A 204 -0.80 17.26 -113.86
CA ASP A 204 -0.77 18.58 -114.49
C ASP A 204 -0.20 18.49 -115.92
N ASN A 205 0.91 17.79 -116.12
CA ASN A 205 1.48 17.55 -117.45
C ASN A 205 0.51 16.82 -118.40
N ARG A 206 -0.28 15.87 -117.86
CA ARG A 206 -1.29 15.13 -118.64
C ARG A 206 -2.45 16.05 -119.01
N GLU A 207 -2.89 16.89 -118.08
CA GLU A 207 -3.95 17.87 -118.29
C GLU A 207 -3.53 18.89 -119.35
N ASP A 208 -2.34 19.47 -119.24
CA ASP A 208 -1.74 20.34 -120.26
C ASP A 208 -1.72 19.69 -121.65
N HIS A 209 -1.37 18.40 -121.73
CA HIS A 209 -1.38 17.68 -123.00
C HIS A 209 -2.80 17.50 -123.56
N LEU A 210 -3.78 17.15 -122.71
CA LEU A 210 -5.18 17.03 -123.10
C LEU A 210 -5.75 18.39 -123.52
N ASP A 211 -5.39 19.47 -122.85
CA ASP A 211 -5.86 20.81 -123.17
C ASP A 211 -5.25 21.32 -124.47
N LYS A 212 -3.98 21.03 -124.74
CA LYS A 212 -3.37 21.26 -126.07
C LYS A 212 -4.10 20.48 -127.18
N ILE A 213 -4.54 19.24 -126.92
CA ILE A 213 -5.36 18.47 -127.87
C ILE A 213 -6.73 19.13 -128.06
N LYS A 214 -7.43 19.47 -126.96
CA LYS A 214 -8.75 20.12 -127.02
C LYS A 214 -8.68 21.48 -127.72
N GLU A 215 -7.62 22.24 -127.52
CA GLU A 215 -7.39 23.52 -128.19
C GLU A 215 -7.21 23.32 -129.69
N LYS A 216 -6.38 22.38 -130.14
CA LYS A 216 -6.28 22.00 -131.56
C LYS A 216 -7.64 21.57 -132.14
N MET A 217 -8.45 20.83 -131.39
CA MET A 217 -9.81 20.45 -131.81
C MET A 217 -10.75 21.67 -131.92
N ARG A 218 -10.67 22.63 -130.98
CA ARG A 218 -11.42 23.89 -131.04
C ARG A 218 -10.99 24.77 -132.21
N GLU A 219 -9.69 24.88 -132.48
CA GLU A 219 -9.17 25.57 -133.67
C GLU A 219 -9.66 24.92 -134.96
N HIS A 220 -9.64 23.58 -135.02
CA HIS A 220 -10.17 22.85 -136.16
C HIS A 220 -11.69 23.10 -136.34
N ALA A 221 -12.46 23.11 -135.25
CA ALA A 221 -13.89 23.44 -135.28
C ALA A 221 -14.15 24.88 -135.74
N LYS A 222 -13.42 25.87 -135.19
CA LYS A 222 -13.47 27.27 -135.65
C LYS A 222 -13.17 27.37 -137.14
N ARG A 223 -12.16 26.66 -137.63
CA ARG A 223 -11.81 26.64 -139.06
C ARG A 223 -12.91 26.03 -139.93
N ILE A 224 -13.60 24.99 -139.45
CA ILE A 224 -14.79 24.43 -140.11
C ILE A 224 -15.89 25.49 -140.19
N ASP A 225 -16.18 26.19 -139.09
CA ASP A 225 -17.21 27.22 -139.05
C ASP A 225 -16.86 28.43 -139.93
N GLU A 226 -15.60 28.87 -139.95
CA GLU A 226 -15.11 29.89 -140.88
C GLU A 226 -15.28 29.48 -142.36
N VAL A 227 -15.04 28.21 -142.69
CA VAL A 227 -15.27 27.67 -144.04
C VAL A 227 -16.77 27.63 -144.36
N ARG A 228 -17.64 27.25 -143.39
CA ARG A 228 -19.10 27.27 -143.56
C ARG A 228 -19.65 28.68 -143.73
N GLU A 229 -19.17 29.66 -142.97
CA GLU A 229 -19.56 31.06 -143.12
C GLU A 229 -19.05 31.66 -144.44
N LYS A 230 -17.83 31.32 -144.87
CA LYS A 230 -17.36 31.66 -146.22
C LYS A 230 -18.23 31.03 -147.31
N ALA A 231 -18.70 29.80 -147.13
CA ALA A 231 -19.63 29.15 -148.05
C ALA A 231 -21.03 29.80 -148.06
N ARG A 232 -21.54 30.25 -146.91
CA ARG A 232 -22.80 31.02 -146.80
C ARG A 232 -22.73 32.37 -147.48
N LEU A 233 -21.62 33.08 -147.34
CA LEU A 233 -21.39 34.38 -148.00
C LEU A 233 -21.14 34.25 -149.52
N GLN A 234 -20.99 33.03 -150.06
CA GLN A 234 -20.71 32.76 -151.47
C GLN A 234 -21.87 32.06 -152.24
N SER A 235 -23.04 31.82 -151.64
CA SER A 235 -24.18 31.19 -152.34
C SER A 235 -25.45 32.06 -152.40
N PRO A 236 -25.80 32.61 -153.59
CA PRO A 236 -27.12 33.13 -153.94
C PRO A 236 -28.11 32.00 -154.35
N ASN A 237 -29.41 32.28 -154.27
CA ASN A 237 -30.58 31.41 -154.53
C ASN A 237 -30.50 30.41 -155.71
N SER A 238 -31.00 29.18 -155.48
CA SER A 238 -31.82 28.43 -156.46
C SER A 238 -32.68 27.33 -155.81
N SER A 239 -33.91 27.19 -156.31
CA SER A 239 -35.05 26.38 -155.84
C SER A 239 -35.03 24.86 -156.15
N SER A 240 -35.88 24.13 -155.39
CA SER A 240 -36.80 23.04 -155.80
C SER A 240 -36.31 21.61 -156.16
N CYS A 241 -37.00 20.64 -155.52
CA CYS A 241 -37.51 19.33 -156.02
C CYS A 241 -36.76 18.04 -155.66
N PHE A 242 -37.23 17.27 -154.65
CA PHE A 242 -38.11 16.08 -154.75
C PHE A 242 -38.16 15.28 -153.42
N GLU A 243 -39.33 14.70 -153.14
CA GLU A 243 -39.74 13.99 -151.92
C GLU A 243 -39.48 12.46 -151.93
N GLN A 244 -39.36 11.92 -150.71
CA GLN A 244 -39.76 10.59 -150.17
C GLN A 244 -39.08 9.28 -150.62
N ASN A 245 -38.33 8.69 -149.67
CA ASN A 245 -38.77 7.52 -148.85
C ASN A 245 -38.23 7.70 -147.42
#